data_AF-A0A9P4GHQ6-F1
#
_entry.id   AF-A0A9P4GHQ6-F1
#
_cell.length_a   1.000
_cell.length_b   1.000
_cell.length_c   1.000
_cell.angle_alpha   90.00
_cell.angle_beta   90.00
_cell.angle_gamma   90.00
#
_symmetry.space_group_name_H-M   'P 1'
#
loop_
_entity.id
_entity.type
_entity.pdbx_description
1 polymer ?
#
loop_
_entity_poly.entity_id
_entity_poly.type
_entity_poly.pdbx_seq_one_letter_code
_entity_poly.pdbx_strand_id
1 'polypeptide(L)'
;MSPFAYRTPRFSSNAKSRTLPIFLAGLMHACGNNTPISITSSSPFLTRAAYFPNNTLSIQRTLVALSLSHPQSLPRAISLFYENFWAHWNGLINPENIQATVRTIVGCDEKAQKVIERTKSVGVKKILTERRRGKAFATDAKGEKECLWGFDHMGRLCDHLSLERPSDKG
;
A
#
# COMPACT_ATOMS: atom_id res chain seq x y z
N MET A 1 -6.66 4.40 23.96
CA MET A 1 -7.25 3.45 22.99
C MET A 1 -7.64 4.25 21.75
N SER A 2 -6.94 4.08 20.63
CA SER A 2 -7.29 4.74 19.37
C SER A 2 -8.51 4.06 18.74
N PRO A 3 -9.56 4.78 18.34
CA PRO A 3 -10.79 4.20 17.78
C PRO A 3 -10.66 3.78 16.30
N PHE A 4 -9.51 3.96 15.66
CA PHE A 4 -9.27 3.55 14.27
C PHE A 4 -8.32 2.34 14.22
N ALA A 5 -8.78 1.19 14.73
CA ALA A 5 -8.17 -0.07 14.34
C ALA A 5 -8.65 -0.38 12.91
N TYR A 6 -7.80 -0.19 11.91
CA TYR A 6 -8.04 -0.66 10.54
C TYR A 6 -8.18 -2.18 10.57
N ARG A 7 -9.41 -2.68 10.76
CA ARG A 7 -9.74 -4.07 10.51
C ARG A 7 -9.62 -4.26 9.01
N THR A 8 -8.60 -4.99 8.57
CA THR A 8 -8.62 -5.57 7.23
C THR A 8 -9.94 -6.33 7.07
N PRO A 9 -10.66 -6.16 5.94
CA PRO A 9 -11.85 -6.96 5.70
C PRO A 9 -11.46 -8.43 5.82
N ARG A 10 -12.00 -9.12 6.83
CA ARG A 10 -11.83 -10.56 6.99
C ARG A 10 -12.80 -11.22 6.02
N PHE A 11 -12.33 -11.42 4.80
CA PHE A 11 -12.96 -12.36 3.88
C PHE A 11 -12.92 -13.77 4.47
N SER A 12 -13.93 -14.57 4.16
CA SER A 12 -13.92 -16.02 4.40
C SER A 12 -12.56 -16.61 3.97
N SER A 13 -12.01 -17.51 4.81
CA SER A 13 -10.60 -17.92 4.91
C SER A 13 -9.95 -18.54 3.67
N ASN A 14 -10.64 -18.61 2.54
CA ASN A 14 -10.24 -19.42 1.38
C ASN A 14 -9.60 -18.58 0.25
N ALA A 15 -9.63 -17.25 0.33
CA ALA A 15 -9.04 -16.37 -0.69
C ALA A 15 -7.55 -16.07 -0.41
N LYS A 16 -6.68 -16.38 -1.37
CA LYS A 16 -5.24 -16.05 -1.29
C LYS A 16 -5.00 -14.63 -1.81
N SER A 17 -4.60 -13.72 -0.93
CA SER A 17 -4.24 -12.36 -1.31
C SER A 17 -2.73 -12.20 -1.53
N ARG A 18 -2.36 -11.37 -2.51
CA ARG A 18 -0.96 -10.98 -2.75
C ARG A 18 -0.88 -9.47 -2.86
N THR A 19 -0.16 -8.85 -1.93
CA THR A 19 0.04 -7.40 -1.94
C THR A 19 1.27 -7.00 -2.75
N LEU A 20 1.09 -6.06 -3.67
CA LEU A 20 2.17 -5.52 -4.51
C LEU A 20 2.31 -4.01 -4.24
N PRO A 21 3.39 -3.56 -3.60
CA PRO A 21 3.69 -2.14 -3.49
C PRO A 21 3.84 -1.50 -4.86
N ILE A 22 3.17 -0.36 -5.07
CA ILE A 22 3.19 0.45 -6.29
C ILE A 22 3.51 1.91 -5.93
N PHE A 23 4.15 2.64 -6.84
CA PHE A 23 4.40 4.07 -6.66
C PHE A 23 3.39 4.90 -7.45
N LEU A 24 2.45 5.53 -6.75
CA LEU A 24 1.31 6.24 -7.36
C LEU A 24 1.76 7.38 -8.29
N ALA A 25 2.73 8.21 -7.88
CA ALA A 25 3.23 9.28 -8.74
C ALA A 25 3.83 8.73 -10.05
N GLY A 26 4.47 7.56 -10.00
CA GLY A 26 4.97 6.88 -11.20
C GLY A 26 3.86 6.38 -12.13
N LEU A 27 2.72 5.94 -11.57
CA LEU A 27 1.53 5.55 -12.34
C LEU A 27 0.87 6.77 -12.99
N MET A 28 0.69 7.86 -12.23
CA MET A 28 0.07 9.09 -12.75
C MET A 28 0.86 9.66 -13.92
N HIS A 29 2.18 9.74 -13.79
CA HIS A 29 3.06 10.14 -14.89
C HIS A 29 2.95 9.20 -16.10
N ALA A 30 2.90 7.88 -15.88
CA ALA A 30 2.77 6.91 -16.98
C ALA A 30 1.42 6.98 -17.71
N CYS A 31 0.36 7.38 -17.01
CA CYS A 31 -0.98 7.56 -17.57
C CYS A 31 -1.23 8.97 -18.13
N GLY A 32 -0.25 9.87 -18.09
CA GLY A 32 -0.42 11.26 -18.50
C GLY A 32 -1.42 12.04 -17.64
N ASN A 33 -1.66 11.59 -16.40
CA ASN A 33 -2.65 12.19 -15.51
C ASN A 33 -2.02 13.27 -14.63
N ASN A 34 -2.70 14.41 -14.52
CA ASN A 34 -2.29 15.48 -13.62
C ASN A 34 -2.79 15.21 -12.20
N THR A 35 -2.04 15.70 -11.21
CA THR A 35 -2.44 15.54 -9.81
C THR A 35 -3.76 16.25 -9.52
N PRO A 36 -4.71 15.65 -8.78
CA PRO A 36 -6.01 16.26 -8.51
C PRO A 36 -5.98 17.68 -7.92
N ILE A 37 -4.86 18.09 -7.30
CA ILE A 37 -4.64 19.45 -6.80
C ILE A 37 -4.61 20.52 -7.91
N SER A 38 -4.26 20.14 -9.14
CA SER A 38 -4.28 21.04 -10.30
C SER A 38 -5.68 21.22 -10.88
N ILE A 39 -6.70 20.54 -10.33
CA ILE A 39 -8.09 20.63 -10.75
C ILE A 39 -8.85 21.43 -9.68
N THR A 40 -9.17 22.68 -10.01
CA THR A 40 -9.77 23.68 -9.11
C THR A 40 -11.08 23.22 -8.44
N SER A 41 -11.87 22.34 -9.09
CA SER A 41 -13.13 21.83 -8.55
C SER A 41 -12.98 20.67 -7.54
N SER A 42 -11.86 19.95 -7.54
CA SER A 42 -11.59 18.82 -6.62
C SER A 42 -10.80 19.23 -5.37
N SER A 43 -10.25 20.44 -5.40
CA SER A 43 -9.45 21.04 -4.33
C SER A 43 -10.18 21.09 -2.98
N PRO A 44 -11.45 21.53 -2.84
CA PRO A 44 -12.08 21.69 -1.52
C PRO A 44 -12.32 20.38 -0.73
N PHE A 45 -12.34 19.22 -1.40
CA PHE A 45 -12.39 17.91 -0.71
C PHE A 45 -11.00 17.40 -0.29
N LEU A 46 -9.94 17.89 -0.95
CA LEU A 46 -8.55 17.49 -0.70
C LEU A 46 -7.79 18.47 0.19
N THR A 47 -8.27 19.70 0.37
CA THR A 47 -7.63 20.78 1.15
C THR A 47 -7.51 20.50 2.64
N ARG A 48 -8.25 19.54 3.20
CA ARG A 48 -8.01 19.04 4.57
C ARG A 48 -6.74 18.18 4.68
N ALA A 49 -6.17 17.75 3.56
CA ALA A 49 -4.88 17.08 3.48
C ALA A 49 -3.88 18.02 2.79
N ALA A 50 -3.34 18.99 3.53
CA ALA A 50 -2.32 19.96 3.08
C ALA A 50 -0.97 19.34 2.61
N TYR A 51 -0.94 18.04 2.31
CA TYR A 51 0.24 17.19 2.26
C TYR A 51 0.24 16.21 1.07
N PHE A 52 -0.66 16.38 0.10
CA PHE A 52 -0.69 15.53 -1.09
C PHE A 52 -0.18 16.28 -2.34
N PRO A 53 0.73 15.70 -3.14
CA PRO A 53 1.41 14.42 -2.95
C PRO A 53 2.80 14.53 -2.29
N ASN A 54 2.94 14.03 -1.08
CA ASN A 54 4.24 13.75 -0.46
C ASN A 54 5.02 12.65 -1.24
N ASN A 55 6.33 12.83 -1.40
CA ASN A 55 7.18 11.87 -2.10
C ASN A 55 7.41 10.60 -1.27
N THR A 56 6.61 9.56 -1.54
CA THR A 56 6.66 8.27 -0.84
C THR A 56 7.65 7.26 -1.45
N LEU A 57 8.54 7.69 -2.37
CA LEU A 57 9.43 6.78 -3.10
C LEU A 57 10.29 5.90 -2.18
N SER A 58 10.85 6.47 -1.12
CA SER A 58 11.68 5.74 -0.15
C SER A 58 10.87 4.70 0.61
N ILE A 59 9.64 5.02 0.99
CA ILE A 59 8.70 4.09 1.63
C ILE A 59 8.36 2.94 0.67
N GLN A 60 8.01 3.24 -0.58
CA GLN A 60 7.66 2.22 -1.57
C GLN A 60 8.83 1.29 -1.90
N ARG A 61 10.07 1.81 -2.01
CA ARG A 61 11.27 0.97 -2.17
C ARG A 61 11.50 0.06 -0.96
N THR A 62 11.24 0.57 0.25
CA THR A 62 11.35 -0.21 1.49
C THR A 62 10.33 -1.35 1.52
N LEU A 63 9.07 -1.08 1.15
CA LEU A 63 8.03 -2.11 1.04
C LEU A 63 8.37 -3.17 -0.03
N VAL A 64 8.97 -2.77 -1.15
CA VAL A 64 9.47 -3.73 -2.15
C VAL A 64 10.60 -4.58 -1.56
N ALA A 65 11.58 -3.98 -0.88
CA ALA A 65 12.67 -4.72 -0.24
C ALA A 65 12.15 -5.71 0.82
N LEU A 66 11.15 -5.32 1.61
CA LEU A 66 10.46 -6.20 2.55
C LEU A 66 9.71 -7.32 1.83
N SER A 67 9.01 -7.03 0.74
CA SER A 67 8.31 -8.07 -0.05
C SER A 67 9.25 -9.17 -0.59
N LEU A 68 10.53 -8.85 -0.79
CA LEU A 68 11.55 -9.78 -1.30
C LEU A 68 12.36 -10.49 -0.22
N SER A 69 12.39 -9.98 1.01
CA SER A 69 13.20 -10.53 2.11
C SER A 69 12.36 -11.14 3.22
N HIS A 70 11.21 -10.52 3.51
CA HIS A 70 10.31 -10.86 4.59
C HIS A 70 8.85 -10.77 4.09
N PRO A 71 8.44 -11.60 3.10
CA PRO A 71 7.11 -11.50 2.50
C PRO A 71 5.97 -11.66 3.52
N GLN A 72 6.19 -12.46 4.56
CA GLN A 72 5.23 -12.68 5.66
C GLN A 72 5.00 -11.43 6.52
N SER A 73 6.00 -10.54 6.62
CA SER A 73 5.86 -9.30 7.39
C SER A 73 5.25 -8.16 6.58
N LEU A 74 5.02 -8.35 5.27
CA LEU A 74 4.56 -7.29 4.38
C LEU A 74 3.18 -6.73 4.77
N PRO A 75 2.15 -7.52 5.14
CA PRO A 75 0.87 -6.98 5.57
C PRO A 75 1.02 -6.07 6.80
N ARG A 76 1.75 -6.56 7.82
CA ARG A 76 2.06 -5.79 9.03
C ARG A 76 2.87 -4.52 8.71
N ALA A 77 3.83 -4.61 7.81
CA ALA A 77 4.62 -3.47 7.38
C ALA A 77 3.72 -2.40 6.76
N ILE A 78 2.83 -2.77 5.84
CA ILE A 78 1.92 -1.83 5.20
C ILE A 78 1.03 -1.13 6.22
N SER A 79 0.42 -1.87 7.15
CA SER A 79 -0.38 -1.29 8.24
C SER A 79 0.43 -0.27 9.05
N LEU A 80 1.63 -0.63 9.49
CA LEU A 80 2.47 0.24 10.31
C LEU A 80 2.94 1.49 9.54
N PHE A 81 3.34 1.34 8.28
CA PHE A 81 3.71 2.47 7.43
C PHE A 81 2.50 3.38 7.17
N TYR A 82 1.31 2.82 7.00
CA TYR A 82 0.08 3.59 6.78
C TYR A 82 -0.33 4.37 8.03
N GLU A 83 -0.36 3.73 9.20
CA GLU A 83 -0.67 4.36 10.49
C GLU A 83 0.32 5.48 10.82
N ASN A 84 1.62 5.22 10.69
CA ASN A 84 2.66 6.23 10.95
C ASN A 84 2.60 7.42 9.99
N PHE A 85 2.18 7.19 8.74
CA PHE A 85 2.11 8.24 7.73
C PHE A 85 0.82 9.07 7.82
N TRP A 86 -0.34 8.41 7.93
CA TRP A 86 -1.66 9.05 7.83
C TRP A 86 -2.33 9.35 9.17
N ALA A 87 -2.09 8.55 10.21
CA ALA A 87 -2.73 8.74 11.51
C ALA A 87 -1.85 9.54 12.46
N HIS A 88 -0.57 9.20 12.53
CA HIS A 88 0.36 9.79 13.52
C HIS A 88 1.20 10.94 12.99
N TRP A 89 1.30 11.12 11.66
CA TRP A 89 2.10 12.18 11.05
C TRP A 89 3.56 12.23 11.52
N ASN A 90 4.16 11.05 11.77
CA ASN A 90 5.46 10.88 12.41
C ASN A 90 6.67 11.29 11.53
N GLY A 91 6.49 12.09 10.48
CA GLY A 91 7.58 12.47 9.58
C GLY A 91 8.25 11.26 8.91
N LEU A 92 7.47 10.26 8.50
CA LEU A 92 7.95 8.95 8.02
C LEU A 92 8.77 9.02 6.71
N ILE A 93 8.89 10.20 6.11
CA ILE A 93 9.76 10.44 4.94
C ILE A 93 11.23 10.47 5.36
N ASN A 94 11.52 10.81 6.63
CA ASN A 94 12.87 10.86 7.17
C ASN A 94 13.49 9.45 7.23
N PRO A 95 14.74 9.26 6.76
CA PRO A 95 15.40 7.96 6.74
C PRO A 95 15.44 7.26 8.10
N GLU A 96 15.67 8.01 9.19
CA GLU A 96 15.72 7.50 10.56
C GLU A 96 14.38 6.87 10.98
N ASN A 97 13.26 7.52 10.64
CA ASN A 97 11.92 7.04 10.96
C ASN A 97 11.55 5.79 10.14
N ILE A 98 12.01 5.71 8.89
CA ILE A 98 11.88 4.49 8.07
C ILE A 98 12.68 3.35 8.71
N GLN A 99 13.93 3.60 9.11
CA GLN A 99 14.77 2.59 9.74
C GLN A 99 14.18 2.09 11.06
N ALA A 100 13.71 2.99 11.93
CA ALA A 100 13.04 2.64 13.18
C ALA A 100 11.77 1.80 12.94
N THR A 101 10.97 2.16 11.95
CA THR A 101 9.77 1.39 11.55
C THR A 101 10.15 0.00 11.06
N VAL A 102 11.19 -0.12 10.21
CA VAL A 102 11.68 -1.41 9.72
C VAL A 102 12.21 -2.27 10.87
N ARG A 103 12.97 -1.69 11.82
CA ARG A 103 13.45 -2.39 13.02
C ARG A 103 12.29 -3.00 13.79
N THR A 104 11.20 -2.26 14.00
CA THR A 104 9.99 -2.76 14.65
C THR A 104 9.34 -3.93 13.89
N ILE A 105 9.47 -3.97 12.56
CA ILE A 105 8.93 -5.05 11.72
C ILE A 105 9.79 -6.31 11.77
N VAL A 106 11.12 -6.16 11.63
CA VAL A 106 12.05 -7.30 11.47
C VAL A 106 12.69 -7.75 12.79
N GLY A 107 12.52 -6.97 13.86
CA GLY A 107 12.88 -7.32 15.24
C GLY A 107 14.33 -7.03 15.64
N CYS A 108 15.22 -6.67 14.72
CA CYS A 108 16.61 -6.31 15.06
C CYS A 108 17.23 -5.30 14.09
N ASP A 109 18.25 -4.58 14.56
CA ASP A 109 18.93 -3.52 13.81
C ASP A 109 19.67 -4.06 12.58
N GLU A 110 20.35 -5.19 12.71
CA GLU A 110 21.10 -5.81 11.60
C GLU A 110 20.22 -6.14 10.40
N LYS A 111 19.04 -6.73 10.64
CA LYS A 111 18.08 -7.03 9.58
C LYS A 111 17.48 -5.76 9.00
N ALA A 112 17.23 -4.75 9.84
CA ALA A 112 16.71 -3.48 9.38
C ALA A 112 17.69 -2.80 8.43
N GLN A 113 18.98 -2.75 8.81
CA GLN A 113 20.05 -2.20 8.00
C GLN A 113 20.14 -2.90 6.63
N LYS A 114 20.10 -4.23 6.60
CA LYS A 114 20.09 -5.02 5.35
C LYS A 114 18.91 -4.68 4.44
N VAL A 115 17.72 -4.47 5.02
CA VAL A 115 16.53 -4.05 4.25
C VAL A 115 16.73 -2.66 3.67
N ILE A 116 17.21 -1.70 4.46
CA ILE A 116 17.48 -0.32 4.04
C ILE A 116 18.52 -0.29 2.92
N GLU A 117 19.62 -1.03 3.05
CA GLU A 117 20.64 -1.15 2.00
C GLU A 117 20.07 -1.72 0.70
N ARG A 118 19.24 -2.76 0.80
CA ARG A 118 18.60 -3.39 -0.35
C ARG A 118 17.71 -2.42 -1.14
N THR A 119 17.16 -1.37 -0.52
CA THR A 119 16.37 -0.35 -1.22
C THR A 119 17.16 0.40 -2.31
N LYS A 120 18.49 0.46 -2.17
CA LYS A 120 19.39 1.13 -3.14
C LYS A 120 19.67 0.25 -4.37
N SER A 121 19.42 -1.06 -4.26
CA SER A 121 19.71 -2.02 -5.33
C SER A 121 18.93 -1.74 -6.61
N VAL A 122 19.56 -2.05 -7.75
CA VAL A 122 18.93 -1.92 -9.08
C VAL A 122 17.68 -2.80 -9.16
N GLY A 123 17.70 -3.99 -8.56
CA GLY A 123 16.58 -4.93 -8.55
C GLY A 123 15.32 -4.34 -7.91
N VAL A 124 15.43 -3.69 -6.74
CA VAL A 124 14.28 -3.05 -6.08
C VAL A 124 13.73 -1.89 -6.92
N LYS A 125 14.62 -1.05 -7.48
CA LYS A 125 14.22 0.07 -8.35
C LYS A 125 13.50 -0.42 -9.61
N LYS A 126 13.99 -1.50 -10.23
CA LYS A 126 13.41 -2.13 -11.42
C LYS A 126 12.02 -2.68 -11.12
N ILE A 127 11.86 -3.46 -10.05
CA ILE A 127 10.56 -4.03 -9.65
C ILE A 127 9.53 -2.92 -9.40
N LEU A 128 9.90 -1.85 -8.69
CA LEU A 128 8.99 -0.73 -8.45
C LEU A 128 8.59 -0.03 -9.75
N THR A 129 9.48 -0.04 -10.75
CA THR A 129 9.25 0.56 -12.08
C THR A 129 8.34 -0.29 -12.94
N GLU A 130 8.53 -1.61 -12.95
CA GLU A 130 7.65 -2.56 -13.64
C GLU A 130 6.22 -2.54 -13.06
N ARG A 131 6.11 -2.34 -11.75
CA ARG A 131 4.82 -2.25 -11.04
C ARG A 131 4.08 -0.91 -11.22
N ARG A 132 4.58 0.01 -12.05
CA ARG A 132 3.96 1.34 -12.29
C ARG A 132 2.63 1.28 -13.04
N ARG A 133 2.21 0.13 -13.58
CA ARG A 133 0.92 -0.05 -14.28
C ARG A 133 -0.16 -0.65 -13.38
N GLY A 134 -0.14 -0.28 -12.09
CA GLY A 134 -0.92 -0.91 -11.02
C GLY A 134 -2.40 -1.08 -11.37
N LYS A 135 -2.84 -2.34 -11.39
CA LYS A 135 -4.24 -2.75 -11.46
C LYS A 135 -4.46 -3.79 -10.36
N ALA A 136 -5.55 -3.70 -9.61
CA ALA A 136 -5.92 -4.78 -8.71
C ALA A 136 -6.66 -5.84 -9.54
N PHE A 137 -6.21 -7.08 -9.43
CA PHE A 137 -6.82 -8.20 -10.13
C PHE A 137 -7.37 -9.20 -9.12
N ALA A 138 -8.57 -9.70 -9.39
CA ALA A 138 -9.21 -10.79 -8.67
C ALA A 138 -9.44 -11.95 -9.65
N THR A 139 -9.13 -13.17 -9.20
CA THR A 139 -9.41 -14.38 -9.98
C THR A 139 -10.40 -15.22 -9.19
N ASP A 140 -11.52 -15.59 -9.81
CA ASP A 140 -12.54 -16.42 -9.18
C ASP A 140 -12.17 -17.93 -9.21
N ALA A 141 -13.07 -18.78 -8.71
CA ALA A 141 -12.89 -20.23 -8.71
C ALA A 141 -12.91 -20.86 -10.11
N LYS A 142 -13.47 -20.17 -11.12
CA LYS A 142 -13.52 -20.61 -12.53
C LYS A 142 -12.28 -20.17 -13.32
N GLY A 143 -11.42 -19.33 -12.73
CA GLY A 143 -10.24 -18.76 -13.37
C GLY A 143 -10.50 -17.43 -14.09
N GLU A 144 -11.71 -16.87 -13.96
CA GLU A 144 -12.09 -15.59 -14.55
C GLU A 144 -11.43 -14.44 -13.80
N LYS A 145 -10.79 -13.54 -14.56
CA LYS A 145 -10.04 -12.41 -14.03
C LYS A 145 -10.83 -11.12 -14.17
N GLU A 146 -10.98 -10.42 -13.07
CA GLU A 146 -11.56 -9.08 -13.05
C GLU A 146 -10.53 -8.04 -12.60
N CYS A 147 -10.51 -6.89 -13.26
CA CYS A 147 -9.69 -5.74 -12.90
C CYS A 147 -10.56 -4.70 -12.18
N LEU A 148 -10.16 -4.33 -10.96
CA LEU A 148 -10.87 -3.39 -10.10
C LEU A 148 -9.94 -2.22 -9.74
N TRP A 149 -10.49 -1.02 -9.59
CA TRP A 149 -9.73 0.17 -9.22
C TRP A 149 -10.54 1.05 -8.27
N GLY A 150 -10.13 1.13 -7.01
CA GLY A 150 -10.83 1.91 -5.98
C GLY A 150 -11.39 1.03 -4.86
N PHE A 151 -11.46 1.58 -3.65
CA PHE A 151 -11.99 0.88 -2.47
C PHE A 151 -13.52 0.79 -2.48
N ASP A 152 -14.18 1.61 -3.29
CA ASP A 152 -15.62 1.64 -3.50
C ASP A 152 -16.12 0.39 -4.26
N HIS A 153 -15.23 -0.34 -4.92
CA HIS A 153 -15.56 -1.59 -5.62
C HIS A 153 -15.44 -2.86 -4.78
N MET A 154 -15.30 -2.75 -3.45
CA MET A 154 -15.18 -3.92 -2.58
C MET A 154 -16.42 -4.82 -2.60
N GLY A 155 -17.63 -4.27 -2.79
CA GLY A 155 -18.85 -5.08 -2.97
C GLY A 155 -18.83 -5.92 -4.25
N ARG A 156 -18.37 -5.32 -5.36
CA ARG A 156 -18.19 -6.02 -6.65
C ARG A 156 -17.13 -7.11 -6.55
N LEU A 157 -16.05 -6.87 -5.81
CA LEU A 157 -15.04 -7.89 -5.51
C LEU A 157 -15.65 -9.10 -4.79
N CYS A 158 -16.52 -8.87 -3.80
CA CYS A 158 -17.21 -9.96 -3.10
C CYS A 158 -18.06 -10.78 -4.06
N ASP A 159 -18.83 -10.12 -4.93
CA ASP A 159 -19.71 -10.79 -5.88
C ASP A 159 -18.91 -11.64 -6.88
N HIS A 160 -17.84 -11.07 -7.46
CA HIS A 160 -16.96 -11.76 -8.40
C HIS A 160 -16.30 -12.99 -7.76
N LEU A 161 -15.84 -12.86 -6.52
CA LEU A 161 -15.21 -13.97 -5.80
C LEU A 161 -16.22 -14.92 -5.12
N SER A 162 -17.52 -14.67 -5.26
CA SER A 162 -18.59 -15.40 -4.56
C SER A 162 -18.36 -15.47 -3.04
N LEU A 163 -17.85 -14.38 -2.46
CA LEU A 163 -17.60 -14.25 -1.03
C LEU A 163 -18.84 -13.70 -0.33
N GLU A 164 -19.12 -14.24 0.86
CA GLU A 164 -20.11 -13.64 1.75
C GLU A 164 -19.69 -12.21 2.09
N ARG A 165 -20.62 -11.27 1.88
CA ARG A 165 -20.43 -9.90 2.32
C ARG A 165 -20.52 -9.88 3.86
N PRO A 166 -19.67 -9.12 4.56
CA PRO A 166 -19.80 -8.97 5.99
C PRO A 166 -21.20 -8.43 6.31
N SER A 167 -21.98 -9.15 7.13
CA SER A 167 -23.30 -8.68 7.55
C SER A 167 -23.11 -7.48 8.46
N ASP A 168 -23.73 -6.34 8.13
CA ASP A 168 -23.89 -5.22 9.05
C ASP A 168 -24.76 -5.66 10.24
N LYS A 169 -24.10 -6.17 11.28
CA LYS A 169 -24.62 -6.16 12.65
C LYS A 169 -23.54 -5.54 13.52
N GLY A 170 -23.63 -4.23 13.71
CA GLY A 170 -22.75 -3.42 14.54
C GLY A 170 -22.85 -1.96 14.19
#